data_AF-A0A451CA78-F1
#
_entry.id   AF-A0A451CA78-F1
#
_cell.length_a   1.000
_cell.length_b   1.000
_cell.length_c   1.000
_cell.angle_alpha   90.00
_cell.angle_beta   90.00
_cell.angle_gamma   90.00
#
_symmetry.space_group_name_H-M   'P 1'
#
loop_
_entity.id
_entity.type
_entity.pdbx_description
1 polymer ?
#
loop_
_entity_poly.entity_id
_entity_poly.type
_entity_poly.pdbx_seq_one_letter_code
_entity_poly.pdbx_strand_id
1 'polypeptide(L)' 'MRAIVLVVGLGARLGPLTKTVPKCLVPIRGMPLLETWLERLS' A
#
# COMPACT_ATOMS: atom_id res chain seq x y z
N MET A 1 -19.37 10.69 -1.61
CA MET A 1 -18.14 11.29 -2.17
C MET A 1 -17.47 10.25 -3.06
N ARG A 2 -16.71 10.62 -4.10
CA ARG A 2 -15.94 9.65 -4.91
C ARG A 2 -14.45 9.97 -4.73
N ALA A 3 -13.63 8.93 -4.55
CA ALA A 3 -12.19 9.04 -4.38
C ALA A 3 -11.48 8.05 -5.31
N ILE A 4 -10.24 8.38 -5.68
CA ILE A 4 -9.35 7.52 -6.47
C ILE A 4 -8.05 7.37 -5.68
N VAL A 5 -7.60 6.12 -5.48
CA VAL A 5 -6.33 5.80 -4.81
C VAL A 5 -5.36 5.27 -5.85
N LEU A 6 -4.28 6.02 -6.11
CA LEU A 6 -3.24 5.64 -7.07
C LEU A 6 -2.16 4.80 -6.39
N VAL A 7 -2.03 3.53 -6.79
CA VAL A 7 -1.09 2.56 -6.21
C VAL A 7 0.07 2.22 -7.17
N VAL A 8 0.79 3.26 -7.62
CA VAL A 8 1.91 3.15 -8.58
C VAL A 8 3.29 3.29 -7.92
N GLY A 9 4.34 2.83 -8.61
CA GLY A 9 5.74 3.09 -8.32
C GLY A 9 6.56 1.86 -7.95
N LEU A 10 7.86 1.89 -8.27
CA LEU A 10 8.79 0.75 -8.12
C LEU A 10 8.94 0.24 -6.68
N GLY A 11 8.70 1.08 -5.67
CA GLY A 11 8.85 0.67 -4.27
C GLY A 11 10.30 0.55 -3.76
N ALA A 12 11.31 1.00 -4.53
CA ALA A 12 12.74 0.74 -4.29
C ALA A 12 13.27 1.08 -2.88
N ARG A 13 12.67 2.04 -2.17
CA ARG A 13 13.06 2.40 -0.78
C ARG A 13 12.88 1.26 0.22
N LEU A 14 11.92 0.35 -0.01
CA LEU A 14 11.69 -0.84 0.82
C LEU A 14 12.38 -2.10 0.26
N GLY A 15 13.20 -1.92 -0.79
CA GLY A 15 14.13 -2.89 -1.35
C GLY A 15 13.62 -4.34 -1.32
N PRO A 16 14.14 -5.21 -0.43
CA PRO A 16 13.80 -6.64 -0.39
C PRO A 16 12.31 -6.94 -0.27
N LEU A 17 11.58 -6.14 0.53
CA LEU A 17 10.15 -6.34 0.76
C LEU A 17 9.35 -6.13 -0.53
N THR A 18 9.79 -5.17 -1.34
CA THR A 18 9.10 -4.78 -2.57
C THR A 18 9.52 -5.56 -3.82
N LYS A 19 10.38 -6.57 -3.67
CA LYS A 19 10.74 -7.48 -4.78
C LYS A 19 9.61 -8.46 -5.10
N THR A 20 8.84 -8.84 -4.09
CA THR A 20 7.76 -9.84 -4.21
C THR A 20 6.40 -9.30 -3.77
N VAL A 21 6.36 -8.25 -2.94
CA VAL A 21 5.12 -7.66 -2.45
C VAL A 21 5.04 -6.18 -2.87
N PRO A 22 4.03 -5.74 -3.64
CA PRO A 22 3.87 -4.32 -3.98
C PRO A 22 3.84 -3.44 -2.72
N LYS A 23 4.41 -2.23 -2.78
CA LYS A 23 4.51 -1.34 -1.60
C LYS A 23 3.15 -1.11 -0.92
N CYS A 24 2.08 -0.94 -1.69
CA CYS A 24 0.72 -0.74 -1.17
C CYS A 24 0.18 -1.96 -0.40
N LEU A 25 0.76 -3.14 -0.58
CA LEU A 25 0.37 -4.37 0.11
C LEU A 25 1.36 -4.81 1.19
N VAL A 26 2.44 -4.06 1.42
CA VAL A 26 3.37 -4.34 2.53
C VAL A 26 2.62 -4.22 3.85
N PRO A 27 2.70 -5.22 4.74
CA PRO A 27 1.97 -5.21 6.00
C PRO A 27 2.59 -4.22 7.00
N ILE A 28 1.75 -3.43 7.65
CA ILE A 28 2.06 -2.57 8.79
C ILE A 28 1.17 -3.01 9.94
N ARG A 29 1.78 -3.49 11.04
CA ARG A 29 1.06 -4.08 12.19
C ARG A 29 0.09 -5.21 11.80
N GLY A 30 0.48 -6.02 10.82
CA GLY A 30 -0.33 -7.13 10.31
C GLY A 30 -1.36 -6.76 9.23
N MET A 31 -1.52 -5.46 8.92
CA MET A 31 -2.49 -5.00 7.94
C MET A 31 -1.83 -4.43 6.67
N PRO A 32 -2.31 -4.72 5.45
CA PRO A 32 -1.79 -4.10 4.24
C PRO A 32 -1.86 -2.56 4.31
N LEU A 33 -0.80 -1.86 3.88
CA LEU A 33 -0.77 -0.39 3.85
C LEU A 33 -2.01 0.20 3.13
N LEU A 34 -2.49 -0.42 2.06
CA LEU A 34 -3.66 0.03 1.30
C LEU A 34 -4.93 0.08 2.16
N GLU A 35 -5.08 -0.84 3.11
CA GLU A 35 -6.27 -0.94 3.96
C GLU A 35 -6.45 0.29 4.84
N THR A 36 -5.35 0.82 5.38
CA THR A 36 -5.36 2.08 6.15
C THR A 36 -5.94 3.26 5.34
N TRP A 37 -5.77 3.26 4.01
CA TRP A 37 -6.35 4.30 3.15
C TRP A 37 -7.82 4.03 2.84
N LEU A 38 -8.20 2.78 2.61
CA LEU A 38 -9.58 2.39 2.34
C LEU A 38 -10.48 2.61 3.56
N GLU A 39 -10.02 2.27 4.76
CA GLU A 39 -10.73 2.54 6.02
C GLU A 39 -11.04 4.03 6.22
N ARG A 40 -10.14 4.93 5.79
CA ARG A 40 -10.33 6.38 5.88
C ARG A 40 -11.28 6.94 4.82
N LEU A 41 -11.50 6.20 3.74
CA LEU A 41 -12.35 6.59 2.61
C LEU A 41 -13.74 5.92 2.66
N SER A 42 -13.94 5.03 3.63
CA SER A 42 -15.22 4.36 3.95
C SER A 42 -16.22 5.36 4.53
#